data_AF-A0A2P8ABS1-F1
#
_entry.id   AF-A0A2P8ABS1-F1
#
_cell.length_a   1.000
_cell.length_b   1.000
_cell.length_c   1.000
_cell.angle_alpha   90.00
_cell.angle_beta   90.00
_cell.angle_gamma   90.00
#
_symmetry.space_group_name_H-M   'P 1'
#
loop_
_entity.id
_entity.type
_entity.pdbx_description
1 polymer ?
#
loop_
_entity_poly.entity_id
_entity_poly.type
_entity_poly.pdbx_seq_one_letter_code
_entity_poly.pdbx_strand_id
1 'polypeptide(L)'
;MPHSSGDWSLYPYDPIKPLPIVFAVIIFILGSINVYQNFFRYKWQRFGFIMTWASTVWVAAFVCRAISVRQVQSVNIFIAQYVMVLAGAPLYAAAESFILGRILAYLPYHAPIHPGRVLSTFIFISVIIEVFVNTGAANSSGRTDPSKANQVKTGIAMYKAGLILQCVLEAGFLSLTAYIHHRARTTRTLPKNIRTMIFMLYLTSSMILLRTVVRTVEGFEGTKCSKTADNPLGYCGYLSTHEWVLWVLEVANITLYVCFLTYFTPGAFLPRSHKVFLDPTDGKTERLGPGFSVAEKRSLLATVLDPFNVAGILTGKGHAMSEFWLQQWPEYVGQKIPDDKEVAVEAKLAEDSA
;
A
#
# COMPACT_ATOMS: atom_id res chain seq x y z
N MET A 1 -19.46 -30.82 -23.26
CA MET A 1 -20.90 -30.86 -23.62
C MET A 1 -21.19 -29.59 -24.42
N PRO A 2 -21.93 -29.64 -25.53
CA PRO A 2 -22.21 -28.45 -26.33
C PRO A 2 -23.17 -27.54 -25.56
N HIS A 3 -22.79 -26.27 -25.39
CA HIS A 3 -23.56 -25.26 -24.67
C HIS A 3 -24.88 -24.97 -25.40
N SER A 4 -26.02 -25.08 -24.71
CA SER A 4 -27.29 -24.55 -25.19
C SER A 4 -27.22 -23.02 -25.24
N SER A 5 -27.89 -22.43 -26.23
CA SER A 5 -27.90 -21.00 -26.62
C SER A 5 -28.36 -19.98 -25.56
N GLY A 6 -28.47 -20.36 -24.28
CA GLY A 6 -28.79 -19.49 -23.14
C GLY A 6 -27.76 -19.47 -22.00
N ASP A 7 -26.76 -20.36 -22.01
CA ASP A 7 -25.75 -20.47 -20.94
C ASP A 7 -24.48 -19.70 -21.30
N TRP A 8 -24.51 -18.38 -21.12
CA TRP A 8 -23.30 -17.55 -21.13
C TRP A 8 -22.73 -17.42 -19.70
N SER A 9 -21.41 -17.38 -19.57
CA SER A 9 -20.68 -17.28 -18.30
C SER A 9 -19.79 -16.04 -18.32
N LEU A 10 -19.78 -15.24 -17.24
CA LEU A 10 -18.85 -14.12 -17.10
C LEU A 10 -17.38 -14.54 -17.00
N TYR A 11 -17.11 -15.82 -16.72
CA TYR A 11 -15.76 -16.37 -16.65
C TYR A 11 -15.38 -16.99 -18.00
N PRO A 12 -14.20 -16.65 -18.57
CA PRO A 12 -13.71 -17.26 -19.81
C PRO A 12 -13.19 -18.70 -19.64
N TYR A 13 -13.24 -19.23 -18.42
CA TYR A 13 -12.80 -20.56 -18.00
C TYR A 13 -13.85 -21.17 -17.05
N ASP A 14 -13.74 -22.47 -16.76
CA ASP A 14 -14.55 -23.13 -15.72
C ASP A 14 -13.90 -22.93 -14.34
N PRO A 15 -14.47 -22.08 -13.46
CA PRO A 15 -13.84 -21.69 -12.20
C PRO A 15 -13.83 -22.80 -11.14
N ILE A 16 -12.69 -22.94 -10.45
CA ILE A 16 -12.55 -23.87 -9.32
C ILE A 16 -13.31 -23.34 -8.08
N LYS A 17 -14.50 -23.90 -7.87
CA LYS A 17 -15.46 -23.54 -6.79
C LYS A 17 -14.91 -23.53 -5.35
N PRO A 18 -14.04 -24.46 -4.92
CA PRO A 18 -13.56 -24.49 -3.52
C PRO A 18 -12.47 -23.46 -3.20
N LEU A 19 -11.67 -23.02 -4.17
CA LEU A 19 -10.49 -22.17 -3.90
C LEU A 19 -10.82 -20.82 -3.21
N PRO A 20 -11.87 -20.07 -3.63
CA PRO A 20 -12.23 -18.83 -2.94
C PRO A 20 -12.51 -19.03 -1.45
N ILE A 21 -13.14 -20.15 -1.08
CA ILE A 21 -13.48 -20.45 0.32
C ILE A 21 -12.20 -20.73 1.12
N VAL A 22 -11.28 -21.52 0.58
CA VAL A 22 -10.00 -21.84 1.23
C VAL A 22 -9.20 -20.58 1.50
N PHE A 23 -9.03 -19.71 0.50
CA PHE A 23 -8.28 -18.47 0.68
C PHE A 23 -9.00 -17.46 1.58
N ALA A 24 -10.33 -17.40 1.56
CA ALA A 24 -11.10 -16.60 2.52
C ALA A 24 -10.80 -17.01 3.96
N VAL A 25 -10.79 -18.32 4.26
CA VAL A 25 -10.49 -18.84 5.60
C VAL A 25 -9.06 -18.54 6.00
N ILE A 26 -8.08 -18.73 5.10
CA ILE A 26 -6.67 -18.45 5.39
C ILE A 26 -6.46 -16.96 5.72
N ILE A 27 -6.95 -16.05 4.87
CA ILE A 27 -6.83 -14.61 5.11
C ILE A 27 -7.59 -14.19 6.36
N PHE A 28 -8.75 -14.79 6.66
CA PHE A 28 -9.49 -14.50 7.89
C PHE A 28 -8.70 -14.88 9.15
N ILE A 29 -8.06 -16.05 9.16
CA ILE A 29 -7.21 -16.49 10.27
C ILE A 29 -6.00 -15.56 10.41
N LEU A 30 -5.29 -15.28 9.32
CA LEU A 30 -4.14 -14.36 9.33
C LEU A 30 -4.54 -12.94 9.77
N GLY A 31 -5.67 -12.44 9.28
CA GLY A 31 -6.23 -11.15 9.68
C GLY A 31 -6.57 -11.10 11.16
N SER A 32 -7.15 -12.16 11.70
CA SER A 32 -7.45 -12.28 13.14
C SER A 32 -6.17 -12.29 14.00
N ILE A 33 -5.12 -12.99 13.55
CA ILE A 33 -3.81 -12.97 14.21
C ILE A 33 -3.22 -11.56 14.17
N ASN A 34 -3.28 -10.87 13.03
CA ASN A 34 -2.82 -9.48 12.91
C ASN A 34 -3.59 -8.54 13.84
N VAL A 35 -4.91 -8.70 13.98
CA VAL A 35 -5.71 -7.93 14.93
C VAL A 35 -5.19 -8.16 16.35
N TYR A 36 -5.03 -9.43 16.75
CA TYR A 36 -4.52 -9.76 18.08
C TYR A 36 -3.13 -9.16 18.34
N GLN A 37 -2.19 -9.36 17.42
CA GLN A 37 -0.83 -8.87 17.53
C GLN A 37 -0.77 -7.34 17.59
N ASN A 38 -1.45 -6.65 16.69
CA ASN A 38 -1.29 -5.19 16.56
C ASN A 38 -2.11 -4.42 17.60
N PHE A 39 -3.30 -4.87 17.97
CA PHE A 39 -4.13 -4.15 18.95
C PHE A 39 -3.77 -4.52 20.39
N PHE A 40 -3.56 -5.81 20.69
CA PHE A 40 -3.42 -6.27 22.08
C PHE A 40 -1.96 -6.47 22.48
N ARG A 41 -1.16 -7.15 21.65
CA ARG A 41 0.24 -7.49 22.02
C ARG A 41 1.20 -6.30 21.88
N TYR A 42 1.29 -5.72 20.69
CA TYR A 42 2.27 -4.67 20.37
C TYR A 42 1.68 -3.24 20.45
N LYS A 43 0.36 -3.09 20.48
CA LYS A 43 -0.36 -1.79 20.56
C LYS A 43 -0.01 -0.82 19.42
N TRP A 44 0.24 -1.35 18.23
CA TRP A 44 0.44 -0.65 16.95
C TRP A 44 -0.90 -0.41 16.23
N GLN A 45 -1.81 0.33 16.88
CA GLN A 45 -3.21 0.44 16.46
C GLN A 45 -3.41 1.02 15.05
N ARG A 46 -2.61 2.02 14.65
CA ARG A 46 -2.73 2.64 13.31
C ARG A 46 -2.39 1.65 12.18
N PHE A 47 -1.28 0.93 12.33
CA PHE A 47 -0.89 -0.11 11.39
C PHE A 47 -1.89 -1.28 11.41
N GLY A 48 -2.29 -1.71 12.62
CA GLY A 48 -3.30 -2.75 12.82
C GLY A 48 -4.62 -2.42 12.13
N PHE A 49 -5.07 -1.16 12.17
CA PHE A 49 -6.28 -0.71 11.49
C PHE A 49 -6.18 -0.85 9.97
N ILE A 50 -5.08 -0.39 9.36
CA ILE A 50 -4.88 -0.49 7.90
C ILE A 50 -4.83 -1.97 7.47
N MET A 51 -4.09 -2.81 8.18
CA MET A 51 -3.98 -4.24 7.88
C MET A 51 -5.31 -4.99 8.06
N THR A 52 -6.07 -4.63 9.10
CA THR A 52 -7.40 -5.22 9.34
C THR A 52 -8.35 -4.81 8.22
N TRP A 53 -8.34 -3.53 7.84
CA TRP A 53 -9.16 -3.03 6.75
C TRP A 53 -8.83 -3.75 5.43
N ALA A 54 -7.55 -3.85 5.07
CA ALA A 54 -7.09 -4.60 3.90
C ALA A 54 -7.55 -6.07 3.94
N SER A 55 -7.36 -6.75 5.08
CA SER A 55 -7.76 -8.16 5.26
C SER A 55 -9.28 -8.35 5.12
N THR A 56 -10.09 -7.44 5.68
CA THR A 56 -11.56 -7.50 5.57
C THR A 56 -12.04 -7.34 4.13
N VAL A 57 -11.42 -6.44 3.36
CA VAL A 57 -11.72 -6.25 1.93
C VAL A 57 -11.41 -7.53 1.15
N TRP A 58 -10.28 -8.18 1.43
CA TRP A 58 -9.91 -9.45 0.77
C TRP A 58 -10.84 -10.61 1.13
N VAL A 59 -11.23 -10.75 2.40
CA VAL A 59 -12.21 -11.76 2.81
C VAL A 59 -13.55 -11.52 2.11
N ALA A 60 -14.03 -10.26 2.10
CA ALA A 60 -15.25 -9.90 1.38
C ALA A 60 -15.15 -10.21 -0.12
N ALA A 61 -14.02 -9.90 -0.74
CA ALA A 61 -13.76 -10.21 -2.15
C ALA A 61 -13.87 -11.71 -2.44
N PHE A 62 -13.28 -12.56 -1.60
CA PHE A 62 -13.35 -14.01 -1.76
C PHE A 62 -14.74 -14.59 -1.47
N VAL A 63 -15.47 -14.03 -0.51
CA VAL A 63 -16.88 -14.39 -0.27
C VAL A 63 -17.73 -14.05 -1.49
N CYS A 64 -17.60 -12.82 -2.02
CA CYS A 64 -18.27 -12.43 -3.26
C CYS A 64 -17.86 -13.33 -4.43
N ARG A 65 -16.59 -13.71 -4.55
CA ARG A 65 -16.11 -14.63 -5.59
C ARG A 65 -16.70 -16.04 -5.41
N ALA A 66 -16.80 -16.55 -4.19
CA ALA A 66 -17.41 -17.85 -3.91
C ALA A 66 -18.89 -17.89 -4.34
N ILE A 67 -19.62 -16.78 -4.18
CA ILE A 67 -21.00 -16.65 -4.65
C ILE A 67 -21.03 -16.49 -6.18
N SER A 68 -20.19 -15.62 -6.75
CA SER A 68 -20.10 -15.34 -8.19
C SER A 68 -19.82 -16.60 -9.03
N VAL A 69 -18.94 -17.47 -8.55
CA VAL A 69 -18.59 -18.73 -9.22
C VAL A 69 -19.76 -19.73 -9.24
N ARG A 70 -20.74 -19.60 -8.34
CA ARG A 70 -21.99 -20.39 -8.35
C ARG A 70 -23.10 -19.72 -9.15
N GLN A 71 -23.01 -18.41 -9.36
CA GLN A 71 -23.96 -17.57 -10.08
C GLN A 71 -23.24 -16.84 -11.23
N VAL A 72 -22.73 -17.60 -12.19
CA VAL A 72 -21.82 -17.10 -13.24
C VAL A 72 -22.42 -16.04 -14.18
N GLN A 73 -23.73 -15.83 -14.13
CA GLN A 73 -24.46 -14.81 -14.89
C GLN A 73 -24.71 -13.52 -14.09
N SER A 74 -24.39 -13.50 -12.79
CA SER A 74 -24.62 -12.34 -11.92
C SER A 74 -23.54 -11.28 -12.10
N VAL A 75 -23.81 -10.31 -12.98
CA VAL A 75 -22.88 -9.21 -13.30
C VAL A 75 -22.51 -8.40 -12.06
N ASN A 76 -23.47 -8.09 -11.19
CA ASN A 76 -23.23 -7.25 -10.01
C ASN A 76 -22.26 -7.92 -9.03
N ILE A 77 -22.40 -9.22 -8.78
CA ILE A 77 -21.53 -9.95 -7.85
C ILE A 77 -20.14 -10.14 -8.47
N PHE A 78 -20.07 -10.39 -9.79
CA PHE A 78 -18.82 -10.47 -10.52
C PHE A 78 -18.03 -9.14 -10.48
N ILE A 79 -18.70 -8.00 -10.66
CA ILE A 79 -18.07 -6.69 -10.53
C ILE A 79 -17.63 -6.46 -9.08
N ALA A 80 -18.49 -6.75 -8.10
CA ALA A 80 -18.16 -6.56 -6.69
C ALA A 80 -16.91 -7.34 -6.28
N GLN A 81 -16.79 -8.63 -6.62
CA GLN A 81 -15.58 -9.40 -6.30
C GLN A 81 -14.34 -8.84 -7.01
N TYR A 82 -14.46 -8.43 -8.28
CA TYR A 82 -13.33 -7.92 -9.05
C TYR A 82 -12.81 -6.60 -8.46
N VAL A 83 -13.71 -5.67 -8.17
CA VAL A 83 -13.37 -4.36 -7.58
C VAL A 83 -12.79 -4.51 -6.18
N MET A 84 -13.32 -5.40 -5.34
CA MET A 84 -12.76 -5.64 -4.00
C MET A 84 -11.36 -6.27 -4.07
N VAL A 85 -11.14 -7.22 -4.99
CA VAL A 85 -9.80 -7.78 -5.23
C VAL A 85 -8.81 -6.71 -5.69
N LEU A 86 -9.25 -5.77 -6.54
CA LEU A 86 -8.42 -4.64 -6.97
C LEU A 86 -8.09 -3.70 -5.81
N ALA A 87 -9.11 -3.27 -5.06
CA ALA A 87 -8.98 -2.32 -3.96
C ALA A 87 -8.13 -2.85 -2.80
N GLY A 88 -8.07 -4.18 -2.61
CA GLY A 88 -7.33 -4.79 -1.50
C GLY A 88 -5.81 -4.60 -1.56
N ALA A 89 -5.22 -4.49 -2.75
CA ALA A 89 -3.76 -4.39 -2.88
C ALA A 89 -3.18 -2.99 -2.56
N PRO A 90 -3.77 -1.88 -3.03
CA PRO A 90 -3.38 -0.54 -2.60
C PRO A 90 -3.43 -0.35 -1.07
N LEU A 91 -4.37 -1.02 -0.38
CA LEU A 91 -4.45 -0.99 1.08
C LEU A 91 -3.24 -1.67 1.75
N TYR A 92 -2.75 -2.77 1.19
CA TYR A 92 -1.52 -3.39 1.65
C TYR A 92 -0.29 -2.53 1.33
N ALA A 93 -0.22 -1.91 0.16
CA ALA A 93 0.85 -0.95 -0.17
C ALA A 93 0.87 0.25 0.81
N ALA A 94 -0.31 0.71 1.24
CA ALA A 94 -0.43 1.74 2.28
C ALA A 94 0.11 1.26 3.63
N ALA A 95 -0.08 -0.02 3.99
CA ALA A 95 0.48 -0.60 5.19
C ALA A 95 2.02 -0.68 5.14
N GLU A 96 2.62 -1.00 3.98
CA GLU A 96 4.07 -0.95 3.79
C GLU A 96 4.61 0.48 3.93
N SER A 97 3.91 1.44 3.32
CA SER A 97 4.26 2.85 3.40
C SER A 97 4.25 3.36 4.83
N PHE A 98 3.38 2.79 5.68
CA PHE A 98 3.38 3.07 7.11
C PHE A 98 4.66 2.56 7.76
N ILE A 99 5.07 1.31 7.49
CA ILE A 99 6.30 0.74 8.03
C ILE A 99 7.53 1.54 7.58
N LEU A 100 7.60 1.90 6.30
CA LEU A 100 8.70 2.72 5.78
C LEU A 100 8.76 4.08 6.47
N GLY A 101 7.62 4.76 6.64
CA GLY A 101 7.54 5.99 7.42
C GLY A 101 8.02 5.81 8.86
N ARG A 102 7.75 4.67 9.51
CA ARG A 102 8.25 4.37 10.86
C ARG A 102 9.76 4.15 10.89
N ILE A 103 10.32 3.47 9.89
CA ILE A 103 11.78 3.28 9.76
C ILE A 103 12.48 4.63 9.58
N LEU A 104 11.91 5.50 8.73
CA LEU A 104 12.45 6.84 8.51
C LEU A 104 12.37 7.72 9.76
N ALA A 105 11.32 7.56 10.58
CA ALA A 105 11.22 8.24 11.87
C ALA A 105 12.27 7.74 12.87
N TYR A 106 12.63 6.46 12.80
CA TYR A 106 13.61 5.83 13.68
C TYR A 106 15.06 6.12 13.27
N LEU A 107 15.34 6.25 11.96
CA LEU A 107 16.64 6.66 11.40
C LEU A 107 16.53 8.01 10.68
N PRO A 108 16.36 9.11 11.43
CA PRO A 108 16.06 10.42 10.84
C PRO A 108 17.18 10.96 9.94
N TYR A 109 18.45 10.68 10.28
CA TYR A 109 19.64 11.10 9.54
C TYR A 109 19.80 10.43 8.17
N HIS A 110 19.04 9.36 7.89
CA HIS A 110 19.02 8.69 6.58
C HIS A 110 17.79 9.06 5.74
N ALA A 111 16.85 9.83 6.30
CA ALA A 111 15.58 10.13 5.66
C ALA A 111 15.73 11.18 4.55
N PRO A 112 15.50 10.84 3.26
CA PRO A 112 15.47 11.84 2.20
C PRO A 112 14.16 12.63 2.18
N ILE A 113 13.10 12.08 2.77
CA ILE A 113 11.75 12.63 2.83
C ILE A 113 11.28 12.57 4.27
N HIS A 114 10.55 13.59 4.68
CA HIS A 114 9.92 13.64 5.99
C HIS A 114 9.08 12.38 6.27
N PRO A 115 9.29 11.66 7.39
CA PRO A 115 8.66 10.38 7.67
C PRO A 115 7.13 10.43 7.72
N GLY A 116 6.58 11.54 8.23
CA GLY A 116 5.13 11.78 8.26
C GLY A 116 4.52 12.03 6.88
N ARG A 117 5.34 12.39 5.88
CA ARG A 117 4.88 12.65 4.50
C ARG A 117 4.92 11.42 3.62
N VAL A 118 5.85 10.50 3.85
CA VAL A 118 5.97 9.28 3.04
C VAL A 118 4.63 8.56 2.94
N LEU A 119 4.01 8.25 4.08
CA LEU A 119 2.69 7.62 4.10
C LEU A 119 1.62 8.42 3.34
N SER A 120 1.46 9.71 3.65
CA SER A 120 0.42 10.53 3.02
C SER A 120 0.63 10.70 1.53
N THR A 121 1.88 10.85 1.09
CA THR A 121 2.25 11.04 -0.32
C THR A 121 2.00 9.77 -1.11
N PHE A 122 2.48 8.62 -0.64
CA PHE A 122 2.25 7.34 -1.34
C PHE A 122 0.75 6.99 -1.38
N ILE A 123 0.01 7.20 -0.30
CA ILE A 123 -1.46 7.00 -0.30
C ILE A 123 -2.13 7.96 -1.27
N PHE A 124 -1.80 9.24 -1.25
CA PHE A 124 -2.43 10.24 -2.11
C PHE A 124 -2.20 9.94 -3.60
N ILE A 125 -0.95 9.67 -3.99
CA ILE A 125 -0.63 9.27 -5.36
C ILE A 125 -1.36 7.98 -5.72
N SER A 126 -1.34 6.98 -4.84
CA SER A 126 -2.03 5.71 -5.06
C SER A 126 -3.53 5.90 -5.30
N VAL A 127 -4.21 6.73 -4.50
CA VAL A 127 -5.64 7.05 -4.68
C VAL A 127 -5.88 7.73 -6.03
N ILE A 128 -5.04 8.68 -6.43
CA ILE A 128 -5.16 9.33 -7.75
C ILE A 128 -5.01 8.30 -8.87
N ILE A 129 -4.00 7.43 -8.79
CA ILE A 129 -3.77 6.38 -9.78
C ILE A 129 -4.99 5.45 -9.86
N GLU A 130 -5.54 5.03 -8.72
CA GLU A 130 -6.74 4.19 -8.68
C GLU A 130 -7.96 4.88 -9.30
N VAL A 131 -8.11 6.20 -9.12
CA VAL A 131 -9.16 6.97 -9.81
C VAL A 131 -8.95 6.95 -11.33
N PHE A 132 -7.71 7.11 -11.80
CA PHE A 132 -7.40 7.03 -13.24
C PHE A 132 -7.70 5.65 -13.82
N VAL A 133 -7.29 4.58 -13.13
CA VAL A 133 -7.53 3.19 -13.53
C VAL A 133 -9.04 2.92 -13.57
N ASN A 134 -9.77 3.19 -12.50
CA ASN A 134 -11.20 2.87 -12.40
C ASN A 134 -12.04 3.72 -13.37
N THR A 135 -11.76 5.00 -13.50
CA THR A 135 -12.44 5.88 -14.46
C THR A 135 -12.12 5.49 -15.90
N GLY A 136 -10.85 5.13 -16.18
CA GLY A 136 -10.44 4.64 -17.49
C GLY A 136 -11.13 3.33 -17.86
N ALA A 137 -11.20 2.38 -16.92
CA ALA A 137 -11.88 1.10 -17.09
C ALA A 137 -13.38 1.32 -17.37
N ALA A 138 -14.06 2.15 -16.57
CA ALA A 138 -15.48 2.47 -16.74
C ALA A 138 -15.77 3.11 -18.11
N ASN A 139 -14.99 4.12 -18.51
CA ASN A 139 -15.13 4.78 -19.80
C ASN A 139 -14.75 3.87 -21.00
N SER A 140 -13.95 2.83 -20.76
CA SER A 140 -13.60 1.85 -21.79
C SER A 140 -14.67 0.79 -22.05
N SER A 141 -15.72 0.69 -21.22
CA SER A 141 -16.74 -0.37 -21.30
C SER A 141 -17.71 -0.23 -22.49
N GLY A 142 -17.86 0.97 -23.05
CA GLY A 142 -18.79 1.29 -24.14
C GLY A 142 -18.30 0.98 -25.56
N ARG A 143 -17.41 -0.01 -25.74
CA ARG A 143 -16.67 -0.28 -27.00
C ARG A 143 -17.56 -0.55 -28.23
N THR A 144 -18.83 -0.87 -28.02
CA THR A 144 -19.77 -1.26 -29.07
C THR A 144 -20.56 -0.08 -29.64
N ASP A 145 -20.49 1.10 -29.02
CA ASP A 145 -21.25 2.29 -29.42
C ASP A 145 -20.37 3.25 -30.25
N PRO A 146 -20.59 3.40 -31.57
CA PRO A 146 -19.79 4.28 -32.43
C PRO A 146 -19.83 5.75 -31.99
N SER A 147 -20.92 6.18 -31.36
CA SER A 147 -21.08 7.56 -30.87
C SER A 147 -20.12 7.89 -29.72
N LYS A 148 -19.59 6.87 -29.03
CA LYS A 148 -18.70 6.99 -27.88
C LYS A 148 -17.26 6.62 -28.19
N ALA A 149 -16.89 6.51 -29.47
CA ALA A 149 -15.55 6.08 -29.88
C ALA A 149 -14.42 6.93 -29.25
N ASN A 150 -14.59 8.25 -29.19
CA ASN A 150 -13.62 9.14 -28.53
C ASN A 150 -13.54 8.91 -27.00
N GLN A 151 -14.67 8.73 -26.33
CA GLN A 151 -14.72 8.44 -24.89
C GLN A 151 -14.03 7.11 -24.57
N VAL A 152 -14.27 6.08 -25.39
CA VAL A 152 -13.64 4.76 -25.25
C VAL A 152 -12.13 4.85 -25.45
N LYS A 153 -11.67 5.57 -26.48
CA LYS A 153 -10.24 5.77 -26.75
C LYS A 153 -9.54 6.46 -25.57
N THR A 154 -10.14 7.54 -25.05
CA THR A 154 -9.63 8.24 -23.87
C THR A 154 -9.65 7.34 -22.63
N GLY A 155 -10.73 6.56 -22.43
CA GLY A 155 -10.83 5.61 -21.31
C GLY A 155 -9.72 4.55 -21.33
N ILE A 156 -9.46 3.96 -22.50
CA ILE A 156 -8.36 2.99 -22.69
C ILE A 156 -7.00 3.63 -22.40
N ALA A 157 -6.78 4.87 -22.88
CA ALA A 157 -5.53 5.59 -22.64
C ALA A 157 -5.33 5.89 -21.13
N MET A 158 -6.38 6.37 -20.45
CA MET A 158 -6.35 6.63 -19.00
C MET A 158 -6.10 5.34 -18.21
N TYR A 159 -6.76 4.24 -18.57
CA TYR A 159 -6.57 2.95 -17.92
C TYR A 159 -5.12 2.45 -18.04
N LYS A 160 -4.56 2.49 -19.26
CA LYS A 160 -3.15 2.10 -19.51
C LYS A 160 -2.17 3.00 -18.77
N ALA A 161 -2.41 4.32 -18.78
CA ALA A 161 -1.57 5.28 -18.07
C ALA A 161 -1.58 5.02 -16.55
N GLY A 162 -2.76 4.76 -15.97
CA GLY A 162 -2.89 4.43 -14.55
C GLY A 162 -2.11 3.17 -14.17
N LEU A 163 -2.21 2.10 -14.95
CA LEU A 163 -1.46 0.85 -14.72
C LEU A 163 0.07 1.06 -14.76
N ILE A 164 0.56 1.83 -15.73
CA ILE A 164 1.99 2.19 -15.82
C ILE A 164 2.41 3.02 -14.60
N LEU A 165 1.62 4.04 -14.24
CA LEU A 165 1.91 4.89 -13.07
C LEU A 165 1.95 4.07 -11.78
N GLN A 166 1.10 3.05 -11.66
CA GLN A 166 1.11 2.14 -10.51
C GLN A 166 2.43 1.37 -10.43
N CYS A 167 2.93 0.83 -11.55
CA CYS A 167 4.24 0.18 -11.59
C CYS A 167 5.38 1.15 -11.22
N VAL A 168 5.33 2.40 -11.71
CA VAL A 168 6.32 3.43 -11.39
C VAL A 168 6.29 3.80 -9.90
N LEU A 169 5.10 3.92 -9.30
CA LEU A 169 4.94 4.21 -7.88
C LEU A 169 5.58 3.12 -7.02
N GLU A 170 5.28 1.85 -7.30
CA GLU A 170 5.83 0.71 -6.54
C GLU A 170 7.34 0.55 -6.75
N ALA A 171 7.84 0.75 -7.99
CA ALA A 171 9.27 0.76 -8.26
C ALA A 171 9.98 1.91 -7.53
N GLY A 172 9.34 3.08 -7.44
CA GLY A 172 9.81 4.22 -6.65
C GLY A 172 9.87 3.91 -5.15
N PHE A 173 8.86 3.23 -4.62
CA PHE A 173 8.82 2.77 -3.22
C PHE A 173 9.99 1.81 -2.92
N LEU A 174 10.20 0.81 -3.78
CA LEU A 174 11.30 -0.13 -3.67
C LEU A 174 12.67 0.57 -3.75
N SER A 175 12.80 1.54 -4.67
CA SER A 175 14.02 2.33 -4.84
C SER A 175 14.33 3.19 -3.61
N LEU A 176 13.31 3.79 -2.98
CA LEU A 176 13.45 4.55 -1.74
C LEU A 176 13.90 3.64 -0.58
N THR A 177 13.31 2.45 -0.46
CA THR A 177 13.74 1.44 0.51
C THR A 177 15.20 1.04 0.28
N ALA A 178 15.60 0.88 -0.98
CA ALA A 178 16.98 0.55 -1.33
C ALA A 178 17.98 1.67 -1.03
N TYR A 179 17.58 2.92 -1.26
CA TYR A 179 18.37 4.08 -0.92
C TYR A 179 18.66 4.17 0.58
N ILE A 180 17.64 3.95 1.41
CA ILE A 180 17.77 3.94 2.88
C ILE A 180 18.67 2.80 3.33
N HIS A 181 18.50 1.60 2.75
CA HIS A 181 19.35 0.46 3.06
C HIS A 181 20.83 0.73 2.72
N HIS A 182 21.10 1.29 1.55
CA HIS A 182 22.46 1.64 1.12
C HIS A 182 23.10 2.64 2.09
N ARG A 183 22.41 3.74 2.44
CA ARG A 183 22.91 4.74 3.38
C ARG A 183 23.14 4.18 4.80
N ALA A 184 22.20 3.38 5.30
CA ALA A 184 22.31 2.76 6.62
C ALA A 184 23.48 1.76 6.69
N ARG A 185 23.73 1.03 5.59
CA ARG A 185 24.89 0.12 5.49
C ARG A 185 26.21 0.88 5.47
N THR A 186 26.30 1.97 4.70
CA THR A 186 27.53 2.76 4.57
C THR A 186 27.97 3.38 5.90
N THR A 187 27.01 3.81 6.72
CA THR A 187 27.30 4.40 8.04
C THR A 187 27.48 3.37 9.16
N ARG A 188 27.34 2.07 8.89
CA ARG A 188 27.42 0.98 9.89
C ARG A 188 26.47 1.11 11.09
N THR A 189 25.45 1.94 10.98
CA THR A 189 24.45 2.22 12.04
C THR A 189 23.20 1.35 11.91
N LEU A 190 23.30 0.16 11.29
CA LEU A 190 22.14 -0.70 11.01
C LEU A 190 21.95 -1.78 12.09
N PRO A 191 21.07 -1.58 13.08
CA PRO A 191 20.76 -2.62 14.06
C PRO A 191 20.04 -3.81 13.41
N LYS A 192 20.19 -4.99 14.01
CA LYS A 192 19.63 -6.27 13.49
C LYS A 192 18.12 -6.20 13.25
N ASN A 193 17.39 -5.50 14.13
CA ASN A 193 15.93 -5.35 14.04
C ASN A 193 15.52 -4.58 12.78
N ILE A 194 16.17 -3.44 12.52
CA ILE A 194 15.90 -2.62 11.34
C ILE A 194 16.33 -3.32 10.06
N ARG A 195 17.48 -4.02 10.08
CA ARG A 195 17.90 -4.85 8.95
C ARG A 195 16.81 -5.87 8.57
N THR A 196 16.22 -6.53 9.56
CA THR A 196 15.13 -7.50 9.35
C THR A 196 13.90 -6.82 8.72
N MET A 197 13.52 -5.63 9.20
CA MET A 197 12.41 -4.87 8.63
C MET A 197 12.67 -4.36 7.21
N ILE A 198 13.91 -3.95 6.90
CA ILE A 198 14.29 -3.55 5.54
C ILE A 198 14.22 -4.74 4.58
N PHE A 199 14.75 -5.91 4.95
CA PHE A 199 14.62 -7.13 4.14
C PHE A 199 13.16 -7.55 3.96
N MET A 200 12.37 -7.41 5.01
CA MET A 200 10.93 -7.66 4.98
C MET A 200 10.25 -6.73 3.97
N LEU A 201 10.52 -5.42 4.00
CA LEU A 201 10.04 -4.46 3.00
C LEU A 201 10.51 -4.79 1.57
N TYR A 202 11.77 -5.18 1.36
CA TYR A 202 12.22 -5.60 0.03
C TYR A 202 11.39 -6.75 -0.52
N LEU A 203 11.15 -7.76 0.32
CA LEU A 203 10.39 -8.94 -0.06
C LEU A 203 8.95 -8.55 -0.40
N THR A 204 8.28 -7.85 0.50
CA THR A 204 6.86 -7.54 0.34
C THR A 204 6.60 -6.47 -0.74
N SER A 205 7.46 -5.47 -0.89
CA SER A 205 7.35 -4.51 -2.00
C SER A 205 7.66 -5.15 -3.35
N SER A 206 8.55 -6.14 -3.41
CA SER A 206 8.74 -6.93 -4.64
C SER A 206 7.49 -7.74 -4.99
N MET A 207 6.75 -8.24 -4.00
CA MET A 207 5.50 -8.97 -4.20
C MET A 207 4.38 -8.06 -4.70
N ILE A 208 4.27 -6.84 -4.16
CA ILE A 208 3.33 -5.83 -4.66
C ILE A 208 3.72 -5.41 -6.08
N LEU A 209 5.01 -5.18 -6.35
CA LEU A 209 5.50 -4.84 -7.69
C LEU A 209 5.22 -5.97 -8.71
N LEU A 210 5.45 -7.24 -8.35
CA LEU A 210 5.12 -8.38 -9.21
C LEU A 210 3.64 -8.37 -9.58
N ARG A 211 2.77 -8.16 -8.60
CA ARG A 211 1.32 -8.06 -8.83
C ARG A 211 0.98 -6.91 -9.77
N THR A 212 1.52 -5.71 -9.56
CA THR A 212 1.21 -4.53 -10.40
C THR A 212 1.71 -4.70 -11.83
N VAL A 213 2.85 -5.38 -12.02
CA VAL A 213 3.34 -5.78 -13.36
C VAL A 213 2.39 -6.78 -14.02
N VAL A 214 2.01 -7.85 -13.33
CA VAL A 214 1.04 -8.85 -13.85
C VAL A 214 -0.28 -8.18 -14.21
N ARG A 215 -0.78 -7.27 -13.37
CA ARG A 215 -1.98 -6.47 -13.63
C ARG A 215 -1.85 -5.57 -14.84
N THR A 216 -0.68 -4.96 -15.02
CA THR A 216 -0.41 -4.12 -16.17
C THR A 216 -0.42 -4.95 -17.44
N VAL A 217 0.22 -6.12 -17.45
CA VAL A 217 0.18 -7.04 -18.59
C VAL A 217 -1.25 -7.48 -18.89
N GLU A 218 -2.01 -7.93 -17.89
CA GLU A 218 -3.42 -8.33 -18.01
C GLU A 218 -4.28 -7.19 -18.57
N GLY A 219 -4.13 -5.97 -18.06
CA GLY A 219 -4.84 -4.80 -18.52
C GLY A 219 -4.50 -4.42 -19.96
N PHE A 220 -3.23 -4.55 -20.36
CA PHE A 220 -2.82 -4.31 -21.75
C PHE A 220 -3.35 -5.37 -22.69
N GLU A 221 -3.32 -6.64 -22.32
CA GLU A 221 -3.95 -7.73 -23.08
C GLU A 221 -5.45 -7.49 -23.26
N GLY A 222 -6.18 -7.19 -22.18
CA GLY A 222 -7.62 -6.95 -22.22
C GLY A 222 -8.05 -5.72 -23.03
N THR A 223 -7.12 -4.81 -23.35
CA THR A 223 -7.41 -3.66 -24.25
C THR A 223 -7.20 -3.97 -25.73
N LYS A 224 -6.58 -5.10 -26.08
CA LYS A 224 -6.31 -5.46 -27.48
C LYS A 224 -7.54 -6.02 -28.19
N CYS A 225 -8.53 -6.49 -27.45
CA CYS A 225 -9.70 -7.13 -28.02
C CYS A 225 -10.99 -6.36 -27.72
N SER A 226 -11.86 -6.37 -28.71
CA SER A 226 -13.21 -5.83 -28.62
C SER A 226 -14.21 -6.97 -28.51
N LYS A 227 -15.40 -6.66 -28.01
CA LYS A 227 -16.53 -7.59 -28.06
C LYS A 227 -16.85 -7.89 -29.52
N THR A 228 -16.83 -9.16 -29.89
CA THR A 228 -17.16 -9.65 -31.24
C THR A 228 -18.23 -10.73 -31.10
N ALA A 229 -18.91 -11.10 -32.19
CA ALA A 229 -19.88 -12.21 -32.17
C ALA A 229 -19.28 -13.49 -31.59
N ASP A 230 -17.99 -13.77 -31.87
CA ASP A 230 -17.26 -14.94 -31.37
C ASP A 230 -16.66 -14.75 -29.96
N ASN A 231 -16.66 -13.51 -29.44
CA ASN A 231 -16.16 -13.17 -28.09
C ASN A 231 -17.08 -12.11 -27.45
N PRO A 232 -18.28 -12.50 -27.00
CA PRO A 232 -19.29 -11.56 -26.53
C PRO A 232 -18.87 -10.79 -25.26
N LEU A 233 -17.90 -11.32 -24.50
CA LEU A 233 -17.40 -10.72 -23.27
C LEU A 233 -16.13 -9.87 -23.47
N GLY A 234 -15.43 -10.07 -24.60
CA GLY A 234 -14.23 -9.31 -24.95
C GLY A 234 -12.98 -9.69 -24.15
N TYR A 235 -12.90 -10.92 -23.63
CA TYR A 235 -11.70 -11.42 -22.97
C TYR A 235 -10.64 -11.82 -23.98
N CYS A 236 -9.40 -11.38 -23.79
CA CYS A 236 -8.28 -11.95 -24.51
C CYS A 236 -6.96 -11.81 -23.74
N GLY A 237 -5.96 -12.55 -24.21
CA GLY A 237 -4.69 -12.70 -23.50
C GLY A 237 -4.65 -13.96 -22.65
N TYR A 238 -3.43 -14.40 -22.36
CA TYR A 238 -3.20 -15.64 -21.63
C TYR A 238 -3.57 -15.48 -20.15
N LEU A 239 -3.31 -14.30 -19.56
CA LEU A 239 -3.55 -14.04 -18.14
C LEU A 239 -5.04 -14.05 -17.79
N SER A 240 -5.89 -13.50 -18.66
CA SER A 240 -7.34 -13.41 -18.40
C SER A 240 -8.06 -14.74 -18.64
N THR A 241 -7.52 -15.61 -19.48
CA THR A 241 -8.17 -16.87 -19.92
C THR A 241 -7.80 -18.07 -19.06
N HIS A 242 -6.70 -18.00 -18.31
CA HIS A 242 -6.21 -19.11 -17.48
C HIS A 242 -6.38 -18.81 -16.00
N GLU A 243 -7.22 -19.60 -15.32
CA GLU A 243 -7.55 -19.37 -13.92
C GLU A 243 -6.33 -19.48 -12.98
N TRP A 244 -5.38 -20.38 -13.26
CA TRP A 244 -4.23 -20.62 -12.40
C TRP A 244 -3.37 -19.36 -12.17
N VAL A 245 -3.33 -18.46 -13.17
CA VAL A 245 -2.56 -17.21 -13.12
C VAL A 245 -3.08 -16.33 -11.99
N LEU A 246 -4.40 -16.18 -11.87
CA LEU A 246 -5.05 -15.43 -10.79
C LEU A 246 -4.70 -16.03 -9.42
N TRP A 247 -4.81 -17.35 -9.28
CA TRP A 247 -4.59 -18.01 -8.00
C TRP A 247 -3.12 -17.95 -7.56
N VAL A 248 -2.17 -18.11 -8.48
CA VAL A 248 -0.74 -18.14 -8.14
C VAL A 248 -0.15 -16.73 -8.04
N LEU A 249 -0.29 -15.92 -9.10
CA LEU A 249 0.41 -14.63 -9.20
C LEU A 249 -0.26 -13.52 -8.41
N GLU A 250 -1.57 -13.63 -8.18
CA GLU A 250 -2.31 -12.66 -7.39
C GLU A 250 -2.64 -13.17 -5.99
N VAL A 251 -3.41 -14.25 -5.87
CA VAL A 251 -4.00 -14.64 -4.59
C VAL A 251 -2.95 -15.24 -3.66
N ALA A 252 -2.16 -16.21 -4.13
CA ALA A 252 -1.11 -16.83 -3.34
C ALA A 252 0.00 -15.82 -3.01
N ASN A 253 0.35 -14.95 -3.97
CA ASN A 253 1.30 -13.86 -3.74
C ASN A 253 0.85 -12.92 -2.61
N ILE A 254 -0.39 -12.40 -2.65
CA ILE A 254 -0.93 -11.56 -1.57
C ILE A 254 -1.03 -12.34 -0.25
N THR A 255 -1.46 -13.60 -0.29
CA THR A 255 -1.56 -14.42 0.93
C THR A 255 -0.19 -14.59 1.59
N LEU A 256 0.85 -14.86 0.78
CA LEU A 256 2.22 -14.96 1.26
C LEU A 256 2.75 -13.62 1.80
N TYR A 257 2.37 -12.50 1.18
CA TYR A 257 2.65 -11.16 1.71
C TYR A 257 2.05 -10.98 3.12
N VAL A 258 0.79 -11.36 3.31
CA VAL A 258 0.13 -11.27 4.62
C VAL A 258 0.81 -12.21 5.62
N CYS A 259 1.17 -13.44 5.23
CA CYS A 259 1.94 -14.36 6.07
C CYS A 259 3.24 -13.72 6.58
N PHE A 260 4.01 -13.06 5.70
CA PHE A 260 5.26 -12.40 6.10
C PHE A 260 5.02 -11.28 7.11
N LEU A 261 4.03 -10.42 6.91
CA LEU A 261 3.72 -9.35 7.87
C LEU A 261 3.10 -9.83 9.18
N THR A 262 2.42 -10.98 9.15
CA THR A 262 1.88 -11.63 10.35
C THR A 262 3.01 -12.26 11.17
N TYR A 263 4.00 -12.85 10.50
CA TYR A 263 5.13 -13.49 11.17
C TYR A 263 6.16 -12.46 11.65
N PHE A 264 6.54 -11.52 10.78
CA PHE A 264 7.45 -10.42 11.09
C PHE A 264 6.67 -9.15 11.44
N THR A 265 5.90 -9.20 12.53
CA THR A 265 5.07 -8.08 12.94
C THR A 265 5.93 -6.83 13.20
N PRO A 266 5.68 -5.68 12.53
CA PRO A 266 6.52 -4.48 12.68
C PRO A 266 6.65 -3.99 14.12
N GLY A 267 5.59 -4.17 14.92
CA GLY A 267 5.58 -3.78 16.33
C GLY A 267 6.51 -4.58 17.25
N ALA A 268 7.08 -5.69 16.77
CA ALA A 268 8.12 -6.42 17.50
C ALA A 268 9.53 -5.85 17.26
N PHE A 269 9.74 -5.11 16.16
CA PHE A 269 11.07 -4.68 15.70
C PHE A 269 11.29 -3.16 15.76
N LEU A 270 10.21 -2.38 15.78
CA LEU A 270 10.24 -0.92 15.83
C LEU A 270 9.60 -0.41 17.12
N PRO A 271 10.07 0.71 17.68
CA PRO A 271 9.48 1.30 18.88
C PRO A 271 8.05 1.75 18.59
N ARG A 272 7.22 1.87 19.63
CA ARG A 272 5.80 2.25 19.48
C ARG A 272 5.58 3.70 19.06
N SER A 273 6.48 4.60 19.45
CA SER A 273 6.34 6.05 19.19
C SER A 273 7.28 6.55 18.11
N HIS A 274 6.86 7.56 17.36
CA HIS A 274 7.68 8.24 16.32
C HIS A 274 8.65 9.25 16.93
N LYS A 275 8.58 9.46 18.24
CA LYS A 275 9.50 10.31 19.00
C LYS A 275 10.80 9.59 19.37
N VAL A 276 10.80 8.26 19.35
CA VAL A 276 11.97 7.45 19.64
C VAL A 276 12.77 7.28 18.35
N PHE A 277 14.04 7.69 18.37
CA PHE A 277 14.96 7.56 17.25
C PHE A 277 16.31 7.01 17.71
N LEU A 278 17.08 6.43 16.79
CA LEU A 278 18.40 5.87 17.07
C LEU A 278 19.46 6.98 17.07
N ASP A 279 20.34 6.96 18.06
CA ASP A 279 21.46 7.90 18.12
C ASP A 279 22.39 7.74 16.90
N PRO A 280 22.70 8.83 16.17
CA PRO A 280 23.61 8.78 15.03
C PRO A 280 25.06 8.40 15.39
N THR A 281 25.49 8.59 16.63
CA THR A 281 26.89 8.39 17.07
C THR A 281 27.21 6.94 17.45
N ASP A 282 26.35 6.29 18.23
CA ASP A 282 26.54 4.90 18.69
C ASP A 282 25.71 3.89 17.86
N GLY A 283 24.62 4.32 17.23
CA GLY A 283 23.75 3.42 16.45
C GLY A 283 23.10 2.32 17.30
N LYS A 284 23.00 2.52 18.61
CA LYS A 284 22.43 1.57 19.58
C LYS A 284 21.54 2.23 20.63
N THR A 285 21.94 3.38 21.14
CA THR A 285 21.16 4.13 22.13
C THR A 285 19.91 4.72 21.47
N GLU A 286 18.76 4.46 22.08
CA GLU A 286 17.50 5.08 21.66
C GLU A 286 17.35 6.41 22.40
N ARG A 287 16.98 7.47 21.67
CA ARG A 287 16.77 8.82 22.23
C ARG A 287 15.33 9.26 22.05
N LEU A 288 14.83 10.04 23.00
CA LEU A 288 13.49 10.63 22.94
C LEU A 288 13.57 12.06 22.40
N GLY A 289 13.22 12.22 21.12
CA GLY A 289 13.15 13.52 20.46
C GLY A 289 11.76 14.16 20.50
N PRO A 290 11.62 15.37 19.95
CA PRO A 290 10.35 16.10 19.87
C PRO A 290 9.39 15.43 18.88
N GLY A 291 9.91 14.56 18.01
CA GLY A 291 9.19 13.94 16.92
C GLY A 291 9.07 14.89 15.73
N PHE A 292 8.87 14.29 14.56
CA PHE A 292 8.73 14.99 13.30
C PHE A 292 7.48 15.90 13.21
N SER A 293 6.45 15.63 14.00
CA SER A 293 5.21 16.43 14.03
C SER A 293 5.36 17.79 14.73
N VAL A 294 6.27 17.89 15.72
CA VAL A 294 6.51 19.13 16.47
C VAL A 294 7.56 20.00 15.78
N ALA A 295 8.53 19.36 15.11
CA ALA A 295 9.57 20.02 14.32
C ALA A 295 9.02 20.84 13.13
N GLU A 296 7.82 20.50 12.62
CA GLU A 296 7.21 21.19 11.49
C GLU A 296 5.70 21.45 11.72
N LYS A 297 5.37 22.60 12.32
CA LYS A 297 3.97 23.07 12.49
C LYS A 297 3.35 23.42 11.12
N ARG A 298 2.88 22.42 10.37
CA ARG A 298 2.07 22.64 9.14
C ARG A 298 0.61 22.28 9.41
N SER A 299 -0.32 23.12 8.97
CA SER A 299 -1.76 22.87 9.14
C SER A 299 -2.18 21.62 8.37
N LEU A 300 -3.13 20.84 8.92
CA LEU A 300 -3.63 19.62 8.28
C LEU A 300 -4.10 19.86 6.83
N LEU A 301 -4.69 21.03 6.58
CA LEU A 301 -5.18 21.45 5.27
C LEU A 301 -4.03 21.69 4.27
N ALA A 302 -2.92 22.27 4.71
CA ALA A 302 -1.72 22.44 3.88
C ALA A 302 -1.00 21.11 3.62
N THR A 303 -1.06 20.15 4.55
CA THR A 303 -0.54 18.79 4.34
C THR A 303 -1.39 17.98 3.36
N VAL A 304 -2.72 18.20 3.36
CA VAL A 304 -3.64 17.55 2.42
C VAL A 304 -3.56 18.16 1.02
N LEU A 305 -3.49 19.48 0.91
CA LEU A 305 -3.41 20.18 -0.38
C LEU A 305 -2.03 20.10 -1.04
N ASP A 306 -0.97 19.98 -0.24
CA ASP A 306 0.40 19.93 -0.73
C ASP A 306 1.23 18.87 0.03
N PRO A 307 0.94 17.57 -0.20
CA PRO A 307 1.62 16.46 0.47
C PRO A 307 3.12 16.39 0.12
N PHE A 308 3.51 16.97 -1.01
CA PHE A 308 4.89 17.02 -1.49
C PHE A 308 5.67 18.25 -1.02
N ASN A 309 5.03 19.20 -0.35
CA ASN A 309 5.62 20.51 -0.07
C ASN A 309 6.12 21.22 -1.34
N VAL A 310 5.42 21.07 -2.47
CA VAL A 310 5.73 21.75 -3.74
C VAL A 310 5.82 23.25 -3.53
N ALA A 311 4.92 23.82 -2.72
CA ALA A 311 4.95 25.24 -2.38
C ALA A 311 6.23 25.61 -1.60
N GLY A 312 6.69 24.75 -0.68
CA GLY A 312 7.95 24.93 0.04
C GLY A 312 9.18 24.77 -0.85
N ILE A 313 9.16 23.82 -1.80
CA ILE A 313 10.22 23.61 -2.79
C ILE A 313 10.34 24.84 -3.70
N LEU A 314 9.22 25.35 -4.20
CA LEU A 314 9.17 26.55 -5.06
C LEU A 314 9.59 27.83 -4.32
N THR A 315 9.37 27.91 -3.01
CA THR A 315 9.77 29.05 -2.18
C THR A 315 11.17 28.92 -1.58
N GLY A 316 11.92 27.86 -1.93
CA GLY A 316 13.31 27.65 -1.47
C GLY A 316 13.45 27.22 -0.01
N LYS A 317 12.35 27.00 0.72
CA LYS A 317 12.33 26.52 2.11
C LYS A 317 12.11 25.01 2.23
N GLY A 318 11.97 24.30 1.10
CA GLY A 318 11.32 23.00 0.98
C GLY A 318 12.01 21.80 1.63
N HIS A 319 13.29 21.93 2.02
CA HIS A 319 14.10 20.82 2.52
C HIS A 319 14.79 21.07 3.87
N ALA A 320 14.48 22.16 4.58
CA ALA A 320 15.01 22.38 5.92
C ALA A 320 14.29 21.46 6.93
N MET A 321 14.55 20.16 6.84
CA MET A 321 14.26 19.22 7.91
C MET A 321 15.15 19.65 9.07
N SER A 322 14.55 20.15 10.16
CA SER A 322 15.35 20.55 11.31
C SER A 322 16.09 19.31 11.79
N GLU A 323 17.43 19.37 11.79
CA GLU A 323 18.30 18.26 12.15
C GLU A 323 18.30 18.07 13.68
N PHE A 324 17.12 17.88 14.26
CA PHE A 324 16.95 17.75 15.71
C PHE A 324 17.77 16.59 16.27
N TRP A 325 18.08 15.59 15.45
CA TRP A 325 18.93 14.45 15.82
C TRP A 325 20.40 14.83 16.09
N LEU A 326 20.84 16.04 15.72
CA LEU A 326 22.15 16.59 16.12
C LEU A 326 22.13 17.21 17.52
N GLN A 327 20.96 17.52 18.05
CA GLN A 327 20.81 18.06 19.40
C GLN A 327 20.86 16.93 20.44
N GLN A 328 21.23 17.27 21.67
CA GLN A 328 21.26 16.30 22.76
C GLN A 328 19.84 16.03 23.27
N TRP A 329 19.42 14.77 23.17
CA TRP A 329 18.12 14.29 23.66
C TRP A 329 18.32 13.21 24.74
N PRO A 330 17.43 13.13 25.74
CA PRO A 330 17.54 12.14 26.80
C PRO A 330 17.44 10.71 26.24
N GLU A 331 18.14 9.79 26.88
CA GLU A 331 18.09 8.36 26.55
C GLU A 331 16.71 7.78 26.89
N TYR A 332 16.16 6.99 25.97
CA TYR A 332 14.87 6.34 26.13
C TYR A 332 15.03 5.00 26.86
N VAL A 333 14.79 4.99 28.17
CA VAL A 333 14.85 3.78 29.02
C VAL A 333 13.44 3.21 29.30
N GLY A 334 12.49 3.43 28.39
CA GLY A 334 11.08 3.01 28.59
C GLY A 334 10.23 4.00 29.39
N GLN A 335 10.70 5.24 29.54
CA GLN A 335 9.98 6.33 30.22
C GLN A 335 8.63 6.64 29.52
N LYS A 336 7.69 7.25 30.25
CA LYS A 336 6.39 7.68 29.68
C LYS A 336 6.67 8.73 28.60
N ILE A 337 6.13 8.51 27.41
CA ILE A 337 6.31 9.40 26.27
C ILE A 337 5.34 10.59 26.44
N PRO A 338 5.84 11.83 26.55
CA PRO A 338 4.99 13.00 26.74
C PRO A 338 4.10 13.21 25.51
N ASP A 339 2.86 13.64 25.75
CA ASP A 339 1.89 13.86 24.67
C ASP A 339 2.31 15.06 23.81
N ASP A 340 1.89 15.11 22.55
CA ASP A 340 2.23 16.22 21.62
C ASP A 340 1.80 17.58 22.18
N LYS A 341 0.73 17.59 22.99
CA LYS A 341 0.24 18.78 23.70
C LYS A 341 1.14 19.20 24.86
N GLU A 342 1.67 18.25 25.63
CA GLU A 342 2.55 18.54 26.77
C GLU A 342 3.89 19.10 26.29
N VAL A 343 4.49 18.48 25.26
CA VAL A 343 5.74 18.97 24.65
C VAL A 343 5.56 20.36 24.03
N ALA A 344 4.41 20.63 23.41
CA ALA A 344 4.12 21.95 22.84
C ALA A 344 3.91 23.04 23.90
N VAL A 345 3.41 22.67 25.10
CA VAL A 345 3.27 23.58 26.24
C VAL A 345 4.62 23.85 26.87
N GLU A 346 5.45 22.83 27.08
CA GLU A 346 6.82 22.99 27.61
C GLU A 346 7.70 23.83 26.68
N ALA A 347 7.62 23.61 25.36
CA ALA A 347 8.34 24.42 24.38
C ALA A 347 7.90 25.89 24.39
N LYS A 348 6.60 26.16 24.56
CA LYS A 348 6.08 27.54 24.72
C LYS A 348 6.54 28.19 26.01
N LEU A 349 6.52 27.44 27.12
CA LEU A 349 6.99 27.94 28.42
C LEU A 349 8.49 28.25 28.39
N ALA A 350 9.28 27.46 27.66
CA ALA A 350 10.69 27.71 27.44
C ALA A 350 10.94 28.97 26.59
N GLU A 351 10.18 29.19 25.52
CA GLU A 351 10.23 30.41 24.70
C GLU A 351 9.77 31.66 25.47
N ASP A 352 8.76 31.56 26.35
CA ASP A 352 8.28 32.68 27.17
C ASP A 352 9.22 33.02 28.34
N SER A 353 10.18 32.13 28.65
CA SER A 353 11.16 32.28 29.74
C SER A 353 12.57 32.72 29.28
N ALA A 354 12.77 32.84 27.97
CA ALA A 354 14.00 33.30 27.32
C ALA A 354 13.82 34.71 26.75
#